data_AF-A0A7R9I0U6-F1
#
_entry.id   AF-A0A7R9I0U6-F1
#
_cell.length_a   1.000
_cell.length_b   1.000
_cell.length_c   1.000
_cell.angle_alpha   90.00
_cell.angle_beta   90.00
_cell.angle_gamma   90.00
#
_symmetry.space_group_name_H-M   'P 1'
#
loop_
_entity.id
_entity.type
_entity.pdbx_description
1 polymer ?
#
loop_
_entity_poly.entity_id
_entity_poly.type
_entity_poly.pdbx_seq_one_letter_code
_entity_poly.pdbx_strand_id
1 'polypeptide(L)'
;MTNDATTAAALEAVERRGEMVVRFLDPRQIGRAAAEAAKRFLSTQDAKHFVHLVEIVKRPGQTLGLYIREGNGLDRSDGVFISRIALESAVYNSGCLKVGDEILAVNLVDVTHMSLDDVVIIMSIPRRLVLVTRQRKAGKGGVASPHLQPRSEHKPPPVVVIKKELREEDDIEETVTRRRHGGDGREMVSTSR
;
A
#
# COMPACT_ATOMS: atom_id res chain seq x y z
N MET A 1 33.10 12.20 -14.21
CA MET A 1 32.16 12.29 -15.36
C MET A 1 30.99 11.30 -15.26
N THR A 2 30.77 10.58 -14.15
CA THR A 2 29.80 9.47 -14.05
C THR A 2 28.50 9.80 -13.29
N ASN A 3 28.41 10.97 -12.66
CA ASN A 3 27.30 11.31 -11.75
C ASN A 3 26.03 11.76 -12.52
N ASP A 4 26.23 12.47 -13.63
CA ASP A 4 25.14 13.01 -14.44
C ASP A 4 24.58 11.97 -15.41
N ALA A 5 25.37 11.01 -15.89
CA ALA A 5 24.94 10.09 -16.93
C ALA A 5 23.75 9.22 -16.48
N THR A 6 23.80 8.63 -15.29
CA THR A 6 22.72 7.75 -14.81
C THR A 6 21.47 8.53 -14.42
N THR A 7 21.66 9.73 -13.86
CA THR A 7 20.56 10.64 -13.53
C THR A 7 19.92 11.20 -14.80
N ALA A 8 20.71 11.56 -15.81
CA ALA A 8 20.26 12.03 -17.11
C ALA A 8 19.51 10.93 -17.85
N ALA A 9 20.02 9.69 -17.84
CA ALA A 9 19.30 8.54 -18.41
C ALA A 9 17.95 8.30 -17.72
N ALA A 10 17.87 8.48 -16.40
CA ALA A 10 16.60 8.39 -15.67
C ALA A 10 15.65 9.53 -16.07
N LEU A 11 16.13 10.76 -16.19
CA LEU A 11 15.34 11.91 -16.66
C LEU A 11 14.82 11.69 -18.08
N GLU A 12 15.67 11.20 -18.99
CA GLU A 12 15.30 10.90 -20.37
C GLU A 12 14.28 9.75 -20.45
N ALA A 13 14.45 8.69 -19.66
CA ALA A 13 13.49 7.59 -19.58
C ALA A 13 12.10 8.08 -19.13
N VAL A 14 12.07 8.96 -18.13
CA VAL A 14 10.84 9.58 -17.60
C VAL A 14 10.19 10.48 -18.64
N GLU A 15 10.97 11.21 -19.43
CA GLU A 15 10.46 12.09 -20.49
C GLU A 15 9.96 11.31 -21.71
N ARG A 16 10.70 10.29 -22.14
CA ARG A 16 10.37 9.49 -23.33
C ARG A 16 9.27 8.46 -23.10
N ARG A 17 9.26 7.79 -21.94
CA ARG A 17 8.33 6.68 -21.63
C ARG A 17 7.25 7.07 -20.63
N GLY A 18 7.43 8.17 -19.91
CA GLY A 18 6.52 8.56 -18.84
C GLY A 18 6.60 7.71 -17.58
N GLU A 19 7.55 6.78 -17.54
CA GLU A 19 7.78 5.85 -16.43
C GLU A 19 8.61 6.55 -15.35
N MET A 20 8.06 6.65 -14.14
CA MET A 20 8.79 7.16 -12.99
C MET A 20 9.88 6.18 -12.58
N VAL A 21 11.08 6.69 -12.31
CA VAL A 21 12.23 5.88 -11.88
C VAL A 21 12.42 6.04 -10.38
N VAL A 22 12.51 4.93 -9.66
CA VAL A 22 12.81 4.89 -8.22
C VAL A 22 13.91 3.87 -8.00
N ARG A 23 14.99 4.28 -7.33
CA ARG A 23 16.18 3.43 -7.13
C ARG A 23 16.99 3.85 -5.91
N PHE A 24 17.78 2.93 -5.38
CA PHE A 24 18.82 3.29 -4.42
C PHE A 24 19.90 4.14 -5.10
N LEU A 25 20.41 5.12 -4.36
CA LEU A 25 21.48 5.99 -4.80
C LEU A 25 22.71 5.78 -3.91
N ASP A 26 23.86 5.57 -4.52
CA ASP A 26 25.11 5.55 -3.77
C ASP A 26 25.51 6.97 -3.35
N PRO A 27 25.88 7.21 -2.08
CA PRO A 27 26.37 8.51 -1.62
C PRO A 27 27.64 8.96 -2.35
N ARG A 28 28.37 8.04 -3.00
CA ARG A 28 29.56 8.35 -3.79
C ARG A 28 29.21 8.90 -5.18
N GLN A 29 27.98 8.65 -5.65
CA GLN A 29 27.48 9.11 -6.95
C GLN A 29 26.81 10.48 -6.86
N ILE A 30 26.44 10.92 -5.65
CA ILE A 30 25.96 12.27 -5.43
C ILE A 30 27.17 13.21 -5.26
N GLY A 31 27.15 14.40 -5.88
CA GLY A 31 28.30 15.32 -5.91
C GLY A 31 28.92 15.59 -4.52
N ARG A 32 30.19 16.00 -4.46
CA ARG A 32 30.97 16.06 -3.19
C ARG A 32 30.24 16.77 -2.04
N ALA A 33 29.63 17.93 -2.30
CA ALA A 33 28.88 18.68 -1.28
C ALA A 33 27.65 17.91 -0.80
N ALA A 34 26.92 17.31 -1.74
CA ALA A 34 25.76 16.51 -1.45
C ALA A 34 26.10 15.23 -0.66
N ALA A 35 27.26 14.62 -0.96
CA ALA A 35 27.75 13.45 -0.26
C ALA A 35 28.12 13.78 1.19
N GLU A 36 28.68 14.96 1.46
CA GLU A 36 28.99 15.43 2.81
C GLU A 36 27.72 15.68 3.63
N ALA A 37 26.70 16.32 3.04
CA ALA A 37 25.40 16.46 3.67
C ALA A 37 24.74 15.10 3.95
N ALA A 38 24.72 14.20 2.96
CA ALA A 38 24.18 12.85 3.12
C ALA A 38 24.92 12.04 4.20
N LYS A 39 26.24 12.23 4.34
CA LYS A 39 27.06 11.53 5.34
C LYS A 39 26.56 11.76 6.77
N ARG A 40 26.06 12.96 7.09
CA ARG A 40 25.52 13.29 8.41
C ARG A 40 24.29 12.47 8.75
N PHE A 41 23.43 12.22 7.78
CA PHE A 41 22.26 11.36 7.96
C PHE A 41 22.63 9.88 7.95
N LEU A 42 23.63 9.47 7.16
CA LEU A 42 24.14 8.10 7.13
C LEU A 42 24.86 7.72 8.43
N SER A 43 25.45 8.68 9.16
CA SER A 43 25.99 8.42 10.49
C SER A 43 24.91 8.11 11.54
N THR A 44 23.64 8.44 11.28
CA THR A 44 22.50 8.07 12.14
C THR A 44 22.09 6.60 11.94
N GLN A 45 22.86 5.81 11.18
CA GLN A 45 22.70 4.36 11.14
C GLN A 45 23.08 3.73 12.47
N ASP A 46 22.17 2.95 13.02
CA ASP A 46 22.36 2.25 14.28
C ASP A 46 22.36 0.73 14.09
N ALA A 47 22.67 -0.02 15.15
CA ALA A 47 22.44 -1.46 15.20
C ALA A 47 20.96 -1.83 14.92
N LYS A 48 20.03 -0.91 15.17
CA LYS A 48 18.57 -1.10 14.97
C LYS A 48 18.01 -0.49 13.69
N HIS A 49 18.74 0.40 13.01
CA HIS A 49 18.24 1.10 11.82
C HIS A 49 19.26 1.16 10.67
N PHE A 50 18.82 0.91 9.44
CA PHE A 50 19.58 1.23 8.23
C PHE A 50 19.13 2.58 7.68
N VAL A 51 20.04 3.32 7.05
CA VAL A 51 19.74 4.57 6.37
C VAL A 51 20.04 4.39 4.90
N HIS A 52 19.06 4.62 4.04
CA HIS A 52 19.20 4.48 2.60
C HIS A 52 19.04 5.84 1.92
N LEU A 53 19.82 6.05 0.86
CA LEU A 53 19.52 7.09 -0.12
C LEU A 53 18.69 6.49 -1.24
N VAL A 54 17.56 7.12 -1.53
CA VAL A 54 16.64 6.74 -2.60
C VAL A 54 16.49 7.92 -3.53
N GLU A 55 16.78 7.71 -4.81
CA GLU A 55 16.51 8.68 -5.85
C GLU A 55 15.17 8.36 -6.52
N ILE A 56 14.34 9.40 -6.67
CA ILE A 56 13.11 9.35 -7.43
C ILE A 56 13.18 10.39 -8.54
N VAL A 57 12.94 9.97 -9.78
CA VAL A 57 12.83 10.85 -10.94
C VAL A 57 11.44 10.70 -11.54
N LYS A 58 10.70 11.82 -11.62
CA LYS A 58 9.30 11.87 -12.03
C LYS A 58 9.03 12.95 -13.07
N ARG A 59 7.88 12.83 -13.75
CA ARG A 59 7.35 13.89 -14.61
C ARG A 59 6.81 15.05 -13.77
N PRO A 60 6.77 16.28 -14.32
CA PRO A 60 6.05 17.39 -13.71
C PRO A 60 4.58 17.00 -13.51
N GLY A 61 4.03 17.28 -12.32
CA GLY A 61 2.64 16.93 -11.97
C GLY A 61 2.36 15.44 -11.73
N GLN A 62 3.33 14.54 -11.92
CA GLN A 62 3.15 13.12 -11.61
C GLN A 62 3.13 12.89 -10.09
N THR A 63 2.13 12.18 -9.61
CA THR A 63 2.03 11.80 -8.20
C THR A 63 3.00 10.66 -7.88
N LEU A 64 3.57 10.68 -6.68
CA LEU A 64 4.51 9.64 -6.22
C LEU A 64 3.80 8.34 -5.84
N GLY A 65 2.52 8.42 -5.44
CA GLY A 65 1.84 7.32 -4.77
C GLY A 65 2.37 7.07 -3.35
N LEU A 66 3.05 8.04 -2.76
CA LEU A 66 3.59 7.98 -1.40
C LEU A 66 2.70 8.79 -0.46
N TYR A 67 2.26 8.17 0.63
CA TYR A 67 1.53 8.85 1.69
C TYR A 67 2.44 9.00 2.89
N ILE A 68 2.55 10.23 3.40
CA ILE A 68 3.37 10.58 4.55
C ILE A 68 2.47 11.07 5.69
N ARG A 69 2.99 10.99 6.91
CA ARG A 69 2.34 11.51 8.11
C ARG A 69 3.38 11.99 9.10
N GLU A 70 2.95 12.83 10.01
CA GLU A 70 3.74 13.22 11.17
C GLU A 70 3.70 12.14 12.25
N GLY A 71 4.86 11.85 12.85
CA GLY A 71 5.02 10.85 13.88
C GLY A 71 4.90 9.40 13.41
N ASN A 72 5.37 8.48 14.25
CA ASN A 72 5.35 7.04 13.97
C ASN A 72 4.01 6.38 14.35
N GLY A 73 3.06 7.14 14.93
CA GLY A 73 1.69 6.69 15.25
C GLY A 73 1.62 5.65 16.36
N LEU A 74 2.70 5.52 17.12
CA LEU A 74 2.80 4.64 18.28
C LEU A 74 3.16 5.49 19.50
N ASP A 75 4.41 5.95 19.55
CA ASP A 75 5.04 6.59 20.71
C ASP A 75 5.76 7.89 20.35
N ARG A 76 6.07 8.09 19.07
CA ARG A 76 6.83 9.24 18.58
C ARG A 76 5.91 10.16 17.77
N SER A 77 5.73 11.38 18.25
CA SER A 77 4.91 12.40 17.58
C SER A 77 5.70 13.24 16.59
N ASP A 78 7.03 13.29 16.70
CA ASP A 78 7.91 14.05 15.81
C ASP A 78 8.43 13.21 14.63
N GLY A 79 8.83 13.89 13.55
CA GLY A 79 9.37 13.28 12.34
C GLY A 79 8.33 12.93 11.28
N VAL A 80 8.80 12.63 10.07
CA VAL A 80 7.93 12.33 8.92
C VAL A 80 8.08 10.86 8.54
N PHE A 81 6.96 10.15 8.49
CA PHE A 81 6.93 8.69 8.25
C PHE A 81 6.06 8.33 7.06
N ILE A 82 6.46 7.29 6.33
CA ILE A 82 5.65 6.71 5.26
C ILE A 82 4.51 5.92 5.89
N SER A 83 3.28 6.42 5.69
CA SER A 83 2.06 5.82 6.24
C SER A 83 1.46 4.77 5.32
N ARG A 84 1.58 4.96 4.01
CA ARG A 84 1.04 4.08 2.97
C ARG A 84 1.81 4.29 1.66
N ILE A 85 1.83 3.24 0.85
CA ILE A 85 2.30 3.29 -0.54
C ILE A 85 1.17 2.81 -1.42
N ALA A 86 0.83 3.57 -2.46
CA ALA A 86 -0.19 3.19 -3.44
C ALA A 86 0.27 1.94 -4.18
N LEU A 87 -0.61 0.94 -4.26
CA LEU A 87 -0.36 -0.28 -5.03
C LEU A 87 -0.07 0.06 -6.49
N GLU A 88 0.80 -0.73 -7.11
CA GLU A 88 1.21 -0.59 -8.52
C GLU A 88 1.89 0.76 -8.88
N SER A 89 2.15 1.63 -7.89
CA SER A 89 2.98 2.82 -8.08
C SER A 89 4.43 2.43 -8.36
N ALA A 90 5.19 3.31 -9.04
CA ALA A 90 6.60 3.01 -9.28
C ALA A 90 7.40 2.91 -7.97
N VAL A 91 6.95 3.62 -6.91
CA VAL A 91 7.51 3.46 -5.55
C VAL A 91 7.26 2.06 -5.03
N TYR A 92 6.02 1.55 -5.12
CA TYR A 92 5.67 0.20 -4.70
C TYR A 92 6.49 -0.86 -5.47
N ASN A 93 6.53 -0.75 -6.80
CA ASN A 93 7.21 -1.71 -7.66
C ASN A 93 8.73 -1.73 -7.46
N SER A 94 9.32 -0.60 -7.07
CA SER A 94 10.77 -0.52 -6.81
C SER A 94 11.21 -1.24 -5.53
N GLY A 95 10.31 -1.38 -4.55
CA GLY A 95 10.64 -1.90 -3.22
C GLY A 95 11.69 -1.10 -2.42
N CYS A 96 12.10 0.08 -2.92
CA CYS A 96 13.15 0.90 -2.28
C CYS A 96 12.66 1.56 -0.99
N LEU A 97 11.35 1.84 -0.91
CA LEU A 97 10.68 2.46 0.23
C LEU A 97 9.61 1.52 0.78
N LYS A 98 9.40 1.56 2.08
CA LYS A 98 8.44 0.72 2.80
C LYS A 98 7.61 1.55 3.77
N VAL A 99 6.42 1.04 4.07
CA VAL A 99 5.57 1.61 5.13
C VAL A 99 6.29 1.51 6.47
N GLY A 100 6.31 2.60 7.23
CA GLY A 100 7.02 2.71 8.50
C GLY A 100 8.43 3.27 8.39
N ASP A 101 8.95 3.47 7.18
CA ASP A 101 10.22 4.19 6.99
C ASP A 101 10.05 5.65 7.38
N GLU A 102 11.09 6.19 8.01
CA GLU A 102 11.16 7.61 8.35
C GLU A 102 11.94 8.37 7.29
N ILE A 103 11.44 9.51 6.84
CA ILE A 103 12.13 10.40 5.93
C ILE A 103 12.90 11.40 6.78
N LEU A 104 14.22 11.32 6.73
CA LEU A 104 15.12 12.23 7.44
C LEU A 104 15.38 13.50 6.62
N ALA A 105 15.57 13.34 5.30
CA ALA A 105 15.87 14.46 4.43
C ALA A 105 15.28 14.30 3.03
N VAL A 106 14.96 15.44 2.39
CA VAL A 106 14.52 15.54 1.00
C VAL A 106 15.46 16.48 0.27
N ASN A 107 16.08 16.02 -0.81
CA ASN A 107 17.12 16.76 -1.53
C ASN A 107 18.22 17.28 -0.58
N LEU A 108 18.53 16.49 0.46
CA LEU A 108 19.55 16.76 1.48
C LEU A 108 19.21 17.91 2.43
N VAL A 109 17.97 18.41 2.36
CA VAL A 109 17.40 19.31 3.37
C VAL A 109 16.77 18.43 4.45
N ASP A 110 17.14 18.67 5.70
CA ASP A 110 16.54 17.98 6.85
C ASP A 110 15.06 18.34 6.95
N VAL A 111 14.20 17.33 7.03
CA VAL A 111 12.74 17.49 7.12
C VAL A 111 12.18 16.95 8.44
N THR A 112 13.02 16.46 9.34
CA THR A 112 12.58 15.82 10.61
C THR A 112 11.80 16.77 11.52
N HIS A 113 12.07 18.08 11.43
CA HIS A 113 11.42 19.13 12.21
C HIS A 113 10.59 20.10 11.34
N MET A 114 10.35 19.77 10.07
CA MET A 114 9.53 20.59 9.17
C MET A 114 8.05 20.22 9.31
N SER A 115 7.17 21.17 9.00
CA SER A 115 5.73 20.91 8.93
C SER A 115 5.41 19.93 7.81
N LEU A 116 4.37 19.12 7.98
CA LEU A 116 3.98 18.14 6.98
C LEU A 116 3.69 18.79 5.62
N ASP A 117 3.03 19.96 5.62
CA ASP A 117 2.72 20.72 4.41
C ASP A 117 3.97 21.17 3.67
N ASP A 118 4.98 21.70 4.37
CA ASP A 118 6.27 22.08 3.77
C ASP A 118 6.97 20.88 3.13
N VAL A 119 6.91 19.71 3.79
CA VAL A 119 7.50 18.48 3.28
C VAL A 119 6.77 17.96 2.04
N VAL A 120 5.44 18.09 2.00
CA VAL A 120 4.67 17.77 0.79
C VAL A 120 5.07 18.69 -0.36
N ILE A 121 5.23 19.99 -0.09
CA ILE A 121 5.63 20.99 -1.10
C ILE A 121 7.03 20.68 -1.65
N ILE A 122 8.03 20.46 -0.79
CA ILE A 122 9.42 20.18 -1.21
C ILE A 122 9.55 18.84 -1.96
N MET A 123 8.67 17.88 -1.70
CA MET A 123 8.59 16.62 -2.45
C MET A 123 7.83 16.76 -3.78
N SER A 124 6.83 17.64 -3.85
CA SER A 124 5.95 17.74 -5.02
C SER A 124 6.57 18.53 -6.17
N ILE A 125 7.31 19.60 -5.87
CA ILE A 125 7.83 20.52 -6.89
C ILE A 125 8.97 19.91 -7.74
N PRO A 126 10.03 19.32 -7.16
CA PRO A 126 11.18 18.87 -7.94
C PRO A 126 10.85 17.66 -8.83
N ARG A 127 11.48 17.59 -10.01
CA ARG A 127 11.44 16.38 -10.86
C ARG A 127 12.34 15.26 -10.34
N ARG A 128 13.45 15.64 -9.71
CA ARG A 128 14.40 14.74 -9.06
C ARG A 128 14.34 14.94 -7.56
N LEU A 129 14.09 13.86 -6.84
CA LEU A 129 14.11 13.81 -5.39
C LEU A 129 15.21 12.86 -4.95
N VAL A 130 15.97 13.29 -3.95
CA VAL A 130 16.91 12.45 -3.23
C VAL A 130 16.44 12.36 -1.80
N LEU A 131 15.86 11.23 -1.43
CA LEU A 131 15.35 10.97 -0.10
C LEU A 131 16.42 10.27 0.72
N VAL A 132 16.60 10.72 1.96
CA VAL A 132 17.35 9.98 2.97
C VAL A 132 16.34 9.37 3.92
N THR A 133 16.29 8.05 3.99
CA THR A 133 15.27 7.32 4.75
C THR A 133 15.90 6.40 5.78
N ARG A 134 15.27 6.31 6.95
CA ARG A 134 15.66 5.40 8.03
C ARG A 134 14.67 4.24 8.09
N GLN A 135 15.18 3.05 7.86
CA GLN A 135 14.43 1.79 7.91
C GLN A 135 14.83 1.00 9.15
N ARG A 136 13.85 0.44 9.88
CA ARG A 136 14.14 -0.49 10.98
C ARG A 136 14.78 -1.77 10.44
N LYS A 137 15.92 -2.17 11.00
CA LYS A 137 16.50 -3.50 10.75
C LYS A 137 15.53 -4.49 11.37
N ALA A 138 14.81 -5.24 10.54
CA ALA A 138 13.99 -6.31 11.05
C ALA A 138 14.89 -7.31 11.78
N GLY A 139 14.85 -7.31 13.11
CA GLY A 139 15.23 -8.50 13.86
C GLY A 139 14.32 -9.62 13.40
N LYS A 140 14.87 -10.82 13.16
CA LYS A 140 14.05 -12.02 13.01
C LYS A 140 13.14 -12.13 14.25
N GLY A 141 11.86 -11.82 14.10
CA GLY A 141 10.85 -11.93 15.15
C GLY A 141 10.19 -10.59 15.49
N GLY A 142 8.94 -10.42 15.06
CA GLY A 142 8.10 -9.31 15.51
C GLY A 142 7.02 -8.93 14.51
N VAL A 143 5.97 -9.76 14.43
CA VAL A 143 4.60 -9.48 14.00
C VAL A 143 4.36 -8.34 13.01
N ALA A 144 3.97 -8.74 11.79
CA ALA A 144 3.19 -7.90 10.89
C ALA A 144 2.05 -7.22 11.66
N SER A 145 1.99 -5.89 11.62
CA SER A 145 0.80 -5.16 12.04
C SER A 145 -0.40 -5.67 11.23
N PRO A 146 -1.49 -6.11 11.88
CA PRO A 146 -2.69 -6.54 11.19
C PRO A 146 -3.53 -5.29 10.87
N HIS A 147 -3.20 -4.57 9.80
CA HIS A 147 -4.17 -3.61 9.26
C HIS A 147 -4.06 -3.40 7.75
N LEU A 148 -5.05 -3.98 7.08
CA LEU A 148 -5.52 -3.72 5.72
C LEU A 148 -4.60 -4.16 4.57
N GLN A 149 -4.50 -5.48 4.40
CA GLN A 149 -4.41 -6.05 3.06
C GLN A 149 -5.76 -5.81 2.36
N PRO A 150 -5.82 -5.30 1.11
CA PRO A 150 -6.96 -5.59 0.26
C PRO A 150 -6.94 -7.11 0.06
N ARG A 151 -7.89 -7.78 0.71
CA ARG A 151 -8.10 -9.22 0.60
C ARG A 151 -8.26 -9.52 -0.89
N SER A 152 -7.30 -10.24 -1.45
CA SER A 152 -7.42 -10.88 -2.75
C SER A 152 -8.61 -11.82 -2.68
N GLU A 153 -9.76 -11.33 -3.13
CA GLU A 153 -10.98 -12.10 -3.28
C GLU A 153 -10.75 -13.07 -4.45
N HIS A 154 -10.12 -14.21 -4.16
CA HIS A 154 -10.30 -15.42 -4.96
C HIS A 154 -11.78 -15.78 -4.86
N LYS A 155 -12.63 -15.19 -5.71
CA LYS A 155 -13.93 -15.77 -6.00
C LYS A 155 -13.66 -17.14 -6.62
N PRO A 156 -14.10 -18.25 -6.01
CA PRO A 156 -14.12 -19.52 -6.73
C PRO A 156 -14.99 -19.34 -8.00
N PRO A 157 -14.68 -20.04 -9.10
CA PRO A 157 -15.45 -19.92 -10.33
C PRO A 157 -16.94 -20.23 -10.06
N PRO A 158 -17.86 -19.57 -10.77
CA PRO A 158 -19.29 -19.70 -10.50
C PRO A 158 -19.73 -21.16 -10.71
N VAL A 159 -20.22 -21.79 -9.65
CA VAL A 159 -20.83 -23.12 -9.71
C VAL A 159 -22.19 -22.98 -10.38
N VAL A 160 -22.29 -23.43 -11.64
CA VAL A 160 -23.56 -23.57 -12.35
C VAL A 160 -24.37 -24.67 -11.68
N VAL A 161 -25.39 -24.28 -10.92
CA VAL A 161 -26.35 -25.22 -10.35
C VAL A 161 -27.31 -25.63 -11.45
N ILE A 162 -27.02 -26.75 -12.11
CA ILE A 162 -27.96 -27.37 -13.04
C ILE A 162 -29.12 -27.89 -12.19
N LYS A 163 -30.27 -27.20 -12.26
CA LYS A 163 -31.55 -27.72 -11.79
C LYS A 163 -31.85 -29.00 -12.57
N LYS A 164 -31.68 -30.16 -11.94
CA LYS A 164 -32.35 -31.38 -12.37
C LYS A 164 -33.73 -31.39 -11.76
N GLU A 165 -34.70 -31.30 -12.65
CA GLU A 165 -36.12 -31.59 -12.41
C GLU A 165 -36.24 -32.92 -11.66
N LEU A 166 -36.89 -32.88 -10.49
CA LEU A 166 -37.31 -34.08 -9.78
C LEU A 166 -38.53 -34.62 -10.54
N ARG A 167 -38.29 -35.66 -11.35
CA ARG A 167 -39.35 -36.56 -11.81
C ARG A 167 -39.71 -37.53 -10.69
N GLU A 168 -41.01 -37.76 -10.61
CA GLU A 168 -41.80 -38.49 -9.63
C GLU A 168 -41.56 -40.01 -9.65
N GLU A 169 -42.28 -40.68 -8.74
CA GLU A 169 -42.61 -42.12 -8.66
C GLU A 169 -41.52 -42.98 -7.98
N ASP A 170 -41.80 -43.91 -7.06
CA ASP A 170 -42.98 -44.28 -6.28
C ASP A 170 -42.48 -45.28 -5.19
N ASP A 171 -43.40 -45.76 -4.37
CA ASP A 171 -43.33 -46.94 -3.48
C ASP A 171 -43.23 -46.73 -1.94
N ILE A 172 -44.43 -46.64 -1.34
CA ILE A 172 -45.03 -47.42 -0.23
C ILE A 172 -44.09 -48.20 0.73
N GLU A 173 -44.28 -48.26 2.05
CA GLU A 173 -45.47 -48.73 2.80
C GLU A 173 -45.55 -48.25 4.27
N GLU A 174 -46.81 -48.25 4.73
CA GLU A 174 -47.43 -48.31 6.05
C GLU A 174 -46.59 -48.50 7.34
N THR A 175 -47.02 -47.82 8.43
CA THR A 175 -47.77 -48.47 9.53
C THR A 175 -48.40 -47.44 10.49
N VAL A 176 -49.72 -47.32 10.39
CA VAL A 176 -50.76 -47.25 11.43
C VAL A 176 -50.34 -46.81 12.86
N THR A 177 -50.94 -45.73 13.38
CA THR A 177 -51.91 -45.81 14.50
C THR A 177 -52.54 -44.45 14.88
N ARG A 178 -53.83 -44.32 14.55
CA ARG A 178 -54.95 -44.05 15.49
C ARG A 178 -54.88 -42.77 16.38
N ARG A 179 -55.68 -41.74 16.02
CA ARG A 179 -56.97 -41.38 16.69
C ARG A 179 -57.39 -39.92 16.42
N ARG A 180 -58.48 -39.79 15.65
CA ARG A 180 -59.73 -39.06 15.95
C ARG A 180 -59.58 -37.65 16.57
N HIS A 181 -60.16 -36.62 15.92
CA HIS A 181 -61.51 -36.10 16.22
C HIS A 181 -61.75 -34.69 15.61
N GLY A 182 -62.94 -34.48 15.02
CA GLY A 182 -63.56 -33.18 14.72
C GLY A 182 -63.05 -32.52 13.43
N GLY A 183 -63.82 -32.39 12.35
CA GLY A 183 -65.16 -31.79 12.28
C GLY A 183 -64.98 -30.45 11.55
N ASP A 184 -65.41 -30.38 10.29
CA ASP A 184 -66.65 -29.68 9.90
C ASP A 184 -66.38 -28.16 9.79
N GLY A 185 -66.50 -27.45 8.68
CA GLY A 185 -67.37 -27.57 7.52
C GLY A 185 -67.79 -26.13 7.17
N ARG A 186 -68.09 -25.87 5.89
CA ARG A 186 -68.90 -24.72 5.40
C ARG A 186 -68.30 -23.31 5.58
N GLU A 187 -68.68 -22.28 4.86
CA GLU A 187 -69.32 -22.02 3.57
C GLU A 187 -69.15 -20.50 3.35
N MET A 188 -69.19 -20.10 2.09
CA MET A 188 -69.87 -18.89 1.59
C MET A 188 -69.53 -17.50 2.20
N VAL A 189 -69.12 -16.61 1.30
CA VAL A 189 -69.96 -15.51 0.76
C VAL A 189 -69.23 -14.15 0.72
N SER A 190 -69.46 -13.48 -0.40
CA SER A 190 -69.52 -12.04 -0.69
C SER A 190 -69.08 -11.07 0.43
N THR A 191 -68.51 -9.91 0.11
CA THR A 191 -69.25 -8.83 -0.54
C THR A 191 -68.31 -7.71 -0.94
N SER A 192 -68.62 -7.15 -2.11
CA SER A 192 -68.17 -5.91 -2.71
C SER A 192 -68.02 -4.73 -1.75
N ARG A 193 -67.06 -3.86 -2.04
CA ARG A 193 -67.37 -2.50 -2.54
C ARG A 193 -66.18 -1.89 -3.25
#